data_AF-A0A7S2Z065-F1
#
_entry.id   AF-A0A7S2Z065-F1
#
_cell.length_a   1.000
_cell.length_b   1.000
_cell.length_c   1.000
_cell.angle_alpha   90.00
_cell.angle_beta   90.00
_cell.angle_gamma   90.00
#
_symmetry.space_group_name_H-M   'P 1'
#
loop_
_entity.id
_entity.type
_entity.pdbx_description
1 polymer ?
#
loop_
_entity_poly.entity_id
_entity_poly.type
_entity_poly.pdbx_seq_one_letter_code
_entity_poly.pdbx_strand_id
1 'polypeptide(L)'
;AGPRPPKALELLDERFEFLMEAGLLLHSVGIVVNHSKHHKHAYYIIKNSDILLGFMPMEIEIVALLALHHRKKYPNPRKGLLSRVPREFHERIVLMVAIIRVCIALDRRNTASAVESVQVLQDVETEACVLVATPGLNSEGMINDISFEMWAVRQELEFFSSVLGRDFSIVEGDRLEPGQEDLKGNSFLSS
;
A
#
# COMPACT_ATOMS: atom_id res chain seq x y z
N ALA A 1 17.95 -0.62 21.80
CA ALA A 1 18.04 -0.41 20.33
C ALA A 1 16.68 0.08 19.87
N GLY A 2 16.60 1.10 19.00
CA GLY A 2 15.32 1.63 18.52
C GLY A 2 14.60 0.68 17.56
N PRO A 3 13.40 1.05 17.08
CA PRO A 3 12.68 0.29 16.07
C PRO A 3 13.56 0.11 14.83
N ARG A 4 13.57 -1.11 14.28
CA ARG A 4 14.36 -1.49 13.10
C ARG A 4 13.41 -1.75 11.94
N PRO A 5 13.54 -1.08 10.79
CA PRO A 5 12.67 -1.34 9.66
C PRO A 5 12.81 -2.79 9.16
N PRO A 6 11.75 -3.37 8.57
CA PRO A 6 11.83 -4.67 7.92
C PRO A 6 12.89 -4.67 6.82
N LYS A 7 13.74 -5.69 6.79
CA LYS A 7 14.86 -5.80 5.83
C LYS A 7 14.40 -5.73 4.36
N ALA A 8 13.20 -6.20 4.07
CA ALA A 8 12.62 -6.13 2.73
C ALA A 8 12.60 -4.69 2.17
N LEU A 9 12.45 -3.67 3.03
CA LEU A 9 12.43 -2.27 2.60
C LEU A 9 13.77 -1.79 2.01
N GLU A 10 14.88 -2.46 2.30
CA GLU A 10 16.19 -2.18 1.66
C GLU A 10 16.17 -2.40 0.14
N LEU A 11 15.14 -3.09 -0.39
CA LEU A 11 14.94 -3.32 -1.82
C LEU A 11 14.35 -2.10 -2.56
N LEU A 12 13.82 -1.11 -1.83
CA LEU A 12 13.25 0.12 -2.37
C LEU A 12 14.28 1.25 -2.29
N ASP A 13 15.02 1.43 -3.38
CA ASP A 13 15.77 2.67 -3.59
C ASP A 13 14.84 3.79 -4.12
N GLU A 14 15.37 5.00 -4.21
CA GLU A 14 14.65 6.19 -4.70
C GLU A 14 13.99 5.94 -6.07
N ARG A 15 14.61 5.15 -6.95
CA ARG A 15 14.04 4.86 -8.26
C ARG A 15 12.83 3.93 -8.13
N PHE A 16 12.90 2.88 -7.32
CA PHE A 16 11.75 1.99 -7.11
C PHE A 16 10.62 2.66 -6.33
N GLU A 17 10.93 3.55 -5.39
CA GLU A 17 9.91 4.40 -4.74
C GLU A 17 9.16 5.25 -5.78
N PHE A 18 9.89 5.90 -6.69
CA PHE A 18 9.28 6.64 -7.80
C PHE A 18 8.41 5.77 -8.72
N LEU A 19 8.85 4.55 -9.05
CA LEU A 19 8.04 3.61 -9.83
C LEU A 19 6.78 3.15 -9.09
N MET A 20 6.88 2.98 -7.76
CA MET A 20 5.75 2.62 -6.92
C MET A 20 4.70 3.73 -6.91
N GLU A 21 5.12 4.99 -6.77
CA GLU A 21 4.26 6.17 -6.85
C GLU A 21 3.57 6.27 -8.22
N ALA A 22 4.32 6.11 -9.31
CA ALA A 22 3.75 6.07 -10.66
C ALA A 22 2.71 4.94 -10.81
N GLY A 23 2.99 3.76 -10.25
CA GLY A 23 2.06 2.63 -10.22
C GLY A 23 0.77 2.94 -9.45
N LEU A 24 0.90 3.59 -8.29
CA LEU A 24 -0.23 4.08 -7.48
C LEU A 24 -1.06 5.11 -8.23
N LEU A 25 -0.46 6.07 -8.94
CA LEU A 25 -1.21 7.07 -9.70
C LEU A 25 -1.96 6.47 -10.90
N LEU A 26 -1.37 5.47 -11.55
CA LEU A 26 -1.88 4.91 -12.80
C LEU A 26 -2.75 3.65 -12.64
N HIS A 27 -2.86 3.08 -11.43
CA HIS A 27 -3.49 1.77 -11.21
C HIS A 27 -4.93 1.65 -11.76
N SER A 28 -5.65 2.77 -11.80
CA SER A 28 -7.07 2.84 -12.21
C SER A 28 -7.29 3.39 -13.62
N VAL A 29 -6.24 3.71 -14.39
CA VAL A 29 -6.40 4.29 -15.75
C VAL A 29 -7.24 3.41 -16.69
N GLY A 30 -7.22 2.10 -16.48
CA GLY A 30 -8.02 1.14 -17.24
C GLY A 30 -9.54 1.27 -17.08
N ILE A 31 -10.03 2.05 -16.11
CA ILE A 31 -11.46 2.31 -15.92
C ILE A 31 -12.07 3.01 -17.14
N VAL A 32 -11.29 3.84 -17.86
CA VAL A 32 -11.72 4.51 -19.09
C VAL A 32 -12.19 3.53 -20.18
N VAL A 33 -11.67 2.29 -20.16
CA VAL A 33 -12.07 1.24 -21.09
C VAL A 33 -13.26 0.45 -20.52
N ASN A 34 -13.14 -0.04 -19.29
CA ASN A 34 -14.21 -0.78 -18.63
C ASN A 34 -13.92 -0.93 -17.13
N HIS A 35 -14.94 -0.76 -16.28
CA HIS A 35 -14.85 -1.10 -14.84
C HIS A 35 -14.50 -2.57 -14.60
N SER A 36 -15.06 -3.47 -15.40
CA SER A 36 -14.74 -4.89 -15.35
C SER A 36 -13.35 -5.13 -15.92
N LYS A 37 -12.53 -5.86 -15.17
CA LYS A 37 -11.14 -6.18 -15.56
C LYS A 37 -10.25 -4.94 -15.79
N HIS A 38 -10.58 -3.77 -15.23
CA HIS A 38 -9.79 -2.52 -15.41
C HIS A 38 -8.29 -2.68 -15.13
N HIS A 39 -7.87 -3.46 -14.13
CA HIS A 39 -6.45 -3.76 -13.87
C HIS A 39 -5.71 -4.35 -15.09
N LYS A 40 -6.38 -5.14 -15.92
CA LYS A 40 -5.80 -5.65 -17.19
C LYS A 40 -5.74 -4.59 -18.27
N HIS A 41 -6.76 -3.73 -18.33
CA HIS A 41 -6.78 -2.59 -19.25
C HIS A 41 -5.73 -1.55 -18.86
N ALA A 42 -5.53 -1.30 -17.56
CA ALA A 42 -4.49 -0.43 -17.02
C ALA A 42 -3.10 -0.95 -17.42
N TYR A 43 -2.82 -2.24 -17.19
CA TYR A 43 -1.59 -2.88 -17.69
C TYR A 43 -1.39 -2.63 -19.19
N TYR A 44 -2.41 -2.89 -20.00
CA TYR A 44 -2.33 -2.72 -21.45
C TYR A 44 -2.05 -1.27 -21.86
N ILE A 45 -2.75 -0.30 -21.28
CA ILE A 45 -2.58 1.13 -21.57
C ILE A 45 -1.18 1.58 -21.17
N ILE A 46 -0.76 1.31 -19.93
CA ILE A 46 0.56 1.74 -19.43
C ILE A 46 1.67 1.12 -20.27
N LYS A 47 1.56 -0.19 -20.59
CA LYS A 47 2.60 -0.91 -21.30
C LYS A 47 2.79 -0.45 -22.75
N ASN A 48 1.72 0.00 -23.40
CA ASN A 48 1.72 0.37 -24.82
C ASN A 48 1.54 1.89 -25.04
N SER A 49 1.74 2.69 -23.99
CA SER A 49 1.67 4.14 -24.07
C SER A 49 3.04 4.72 -24.39
N ASP A 50 3.12 5.54 -25.44
CA ASP A 50 4.32 6.29 -25.80
C ASP A 50 4.48 7.60 -25.00
N ILE A 51 3.54 7.88 -24.08
CA ILE A 51 3.44 9.15 -23.32
C ILE A 51 4.34 9.13 -22.07
N LEU A 52 4.78 7.96 -21.61
CA LEU A 52 5.64 7.79 -20.42
C LEU A 52 7.11 8.16 -20.71
N LEU A 53 7.33 9.37 -21.21
CA LEU A 53 8.66 9.92 -21.46
C LEU A 53 9.48 9.95 -20.17
N GLY A 54 10.73 9.49 -20.23
CA GLY A 54 11.62 9.39 -19.07
C GLY A 54 11.55 8.07 -18.31
N PHE A 55 10.72 7.12 -18.75
CA PHE A 55 10.74 5.73 -18.27
C PHE A 55 11.45 4.82 -19.27
N MET A 56 12.30 3.94 -18.75
CA MET A 56 12.91 2.85 -19.51
C MET A 56 11.87 1.75 -19.78
N PRO A 57 12.04 0.93 -20.83
CA PRO A 57 11.06 -0.12 -21.17
C PRO A 57 10.76 -1.10 -20.02
N MET A 58 11.76 -1.39 -19.18
CA MET A 58 11.60 -2.24 -18.00
C MET A 58 10.82 -1.53 -16.88
N GLU A 59 11.01 -0.22 -16.72
CA GLU A 59 10.28 0.57 -15.73
C GLU A 59 8.81 0.69 -16.10
N ILE A 60 8.50 0.88 -17.39
CA ILE A 60 7.14 0.81 -17.91
C ILE A 60 6.52 -0.57 -17.61
N GLU A 61 7.26 -1.66 -17.79
CA GLU A 61 6.77 -3.01 -17.44
C GLU A 61 6.49 -3.14 -15.94
N ILE A 62 7.39 -2.64 -15.09
CA ILE A 62 7.21 -2.64 -13.63
C ILE A 62 5.93 -1.90 -13.26
N VAL A 63 5.76 -0.65 -13.70
CA VAL A 63 4.58 0.18 -13.42
C VAL A 63 3.30 -0.50 -13.94
N ALA A 64 3.33 -1.09 -15.13
CA ALA A 64 2.21 -1.84 -15.68
C ALA A 64 1.86 -3.06 -14.80
N LEU A 65 2.86 -3.81 -14.32
CA LEU A 65 2.66 -4.95 -13.42
C LEU A 65 2.10 -4.53 -12.06
N LEU A 66 2.52 -3.39 -11.52
CA LEU A 66 1.91 -2.80 -10.31
C LEU A 66 0.42 -2.55 -10.53
N ALA A 67 0.08 -1.89 -11.65
CA ALA A 67 -1.32 -1.66 -12.04
C ALA A 67 -2.09 -2.96 -12.35
N LEU A 68 -1.43 -4.03 -12.80
CA LEU A 68 -2.09 -5.32 -13.00
C LEU A 68 -2.45 -6.01 -11.68
N HIS A 69 -1.54 -5.92 -10.71
CA HIS A 69 -1.56 -6.71 -9.48
C HIS A 69 -2.07 -5.94 -8.25
N HIS A 70 -2.42 -4.65 -8.39
CA HIS A 70 -3.04 -3.83 -7.32
C HIS A 70 -4.36 -4.41 -6.79
N ARG A 71 -4.97 -5.38 -7.49
CA ARG A 71 -6.17 -6.08 -7.03
C ARG A 71 -6.24 -7.51 -7.55
N LYS A 72 -7.10 -8.32 -6.93
CA LYS A 72 -7.32 -9.72 -7.27
C LYS A 72 -6.03 -10.52 -7.06
N LYS A 73 -5.44 -11.08 -8.12
CA LYS A 73 -4.33 -12.03 -8.03
C LYS A 73 -3.04 -11.33 -7.62
N TYR A 74 -2.39 -11.85 -6.59
CA TYR A 74 -1.02 -11.48 -6.22
C TYR A 74 -0.01 -11.85 -7.33
N PRO A 75 1.12 -11.14 -7.41
CA PRO A 75 2.21 -11.46 -8.32
C PRO A 75 2.78 -12.84 -7.99
N ASN A 76 3.11 -13.62 -9.02
CA ASN A 76 3.74 -14.92 -8.87
C ASN A 76 5.04 -14.97 -9.70
N PRO A 77 6.23 -14.99 -9.06
CA PRO A 77 7.51 -15.01 -9.78
C PRO A 77 7.69 -16.18 -10.76
N ARG A 78 6.96 -17.29 -10.56
CA ARG A 78 7.08 -18.52 -11.37
C ARG A 78 6.04 -18.61 -12.48
N LYS A 79 5.05 -17.71 -12.55
CA LYS A 79 3.92 -17.80 -13.50
C LYS A 79 3.50 -16.43 -14.02
N GLY A 80 2.78 -16.41 -15.15
CA GLY A 80 2.15 -15.21 -15.66
C GLY A 80 3.15 -14.23 -16.29
N LEU A 81 2.89 -12.93 -16.14
CA LEU A 81 3.72 -11.88 -16.75
C LEU A 81 5.00 -11.61 -15.96
N LEU A 82 4.95 -11.73 -14.62
CA LEU A 82 6.14 -11.52 -13.78
C LEU A 82 7.26 -12.52 -14.10
N SER A 83 6.95 -13.76 -14.50
CA SER A 83 7.99 -14.74 -14.87
C SER A 83 8.76 -14.38 -16.15
N ARG A 84 8.31 -13.37 -16.91
CA ARG A 84 9.00 -12.85 -18.10
C ARG A 84 9.95 -11.70 -17.77
N VAL A 85 9.86 -11.16 -16.57
CA VAL A 85 10.73 -10.09 -16.06
C VAL A 85 12.05 -10.70 -15.54
N PRO A 86 13.20 -10.03 -15.68
CA PRO A 86 14.44 -10.47 -15.05
C PRO A 86 14.29 -10.69 -13.55
N ARG A 87 14.89 -11.77 -13.04
CA ARG A 87 14.71 -12.24 -11.66
C ARG A 87 15.07 -11.20 -10.59
N GLU A 88 16.01 -10.31 -10.91
CA GLU A 88 16.45 -9.23 -10.01
C GLU A 88 15.33 -8.23 -9.62
N PHE A 89 14.27 -8.12 -10.42
CA PHE A 89 13.15 -7.22 -10.13
C PHE A 89 12.00 -7.92 -9.38
N HIS A 90 12.02 -9.25 -9.26
CA HIS A 90 10.87 -10.00 -8.76
C HIS A 90 10.51 -9.61 -7.33
N GLU A 91 11.49 -9.60 -6.43
CA GLU A 91 11.27 -9.27 -5.01
C GLU A 91 10.82 -7.82 -4.85
N ARG A 92 11.38 -6.90 -5.63
CA ARG A 92 11.00 -5.49 -5.65
C ARG A 92 9.55 -5.29 -6.09
N ILE A 93 9.13 -5.94 -7.17
CA ILE A 93 7.76 -5.86 -7.68
C ILE A 93 6.79 -6.46 -6.66
N VAL A 94 7.12 -7.60 -6.05
CA VAL A 94 6.28 -8.25 -5.03
C VAL A 94 6.12 -7.34 -3.81
N LEU A 95 7.21 -6.71 -3.35
CA LEU A 95 7.20 -5.75 -2.25
C LEU A 95 6.36 -4.52 -2.54
N MET A 96 6.59 -3.85 -3.69
CA MET A 96 5.79 -2.70 -4.09
C MET A 96 4.31 -3.08 -4.19
N VAL A 97 3.96 -4.25 -4.76
CA VAL A 97 2.55 -4.69 -4.82
C VAL A 97 1.96 -4.88 -3.41
N ALA A 98 2.71 -5.44 -2.46
CA ALA A 98 2.22 -5.57 -1.09
C ALA A 98 1.89 -4.20 -0.49
N ILE A 99 2.79 -3.22 -0.65
CA ILE A 99 2.63 -1.86 -0.12
C ILE A 99 1.46 -1.14 -0.77
N ILE A 100 1.41 -1.07 -2.11
CA ILE A 100 0.34 -0.32 -2.81
C ILE A 100 -1.05 -0.88 -2.49
N ARG A 101 -1.16 -2.18 -2.25
CA ARG A 101 -2.46 -2.81 -1.95
C ARG A 101 -2.98 -2.40 -0.58
N VAL A 102 -2.10 -2.26 0.41
CA VAL A 102 -2.46 -1.66 1.70
C VAL A 102 -2.83 -0.18 1.53
N CYS A 103 -2.06 0.60 0.77
CA CYS A 103 -2.38 2.01 0.49
C CYS A 103 -3.76 2.16 -0.18
N ILE A 104 -4.06 1.37 -1.21
CA ILE A 104 -5.35 1.38 -1.92
C ILE A 104 -6.49 0.88 -1.02
N ALA A 105 -6.21 -0.02 -0.07
CA ALA A 105 -7.19 -0.47 0.91
C ALA A 105 -7.50 0.61 1.97
N LEU A 106 -6.53 1.45 2.31
CA LEU A 106 -6.72 2.62 3.19
C LEU A 106 -7.51 3.74 2.48
N ASP A 107 -7.36 3.89 1.16
CA ASP A 107 -8.08 4.89 0.34
C ASP A 107 -9.36 4.33 -0.30
N ARG A 108 -9.95 3.28 0.27
CA ARG A 108 -10.90 2.42 -0.45
C ARG A 108 -12.15 3.12 -0.99
N ARG A 109 -12.67 4.12 -0.27
CA ARG A 109 -13.85 4.89 -0.69
C ARG A 109 -13.53 5.96 -1.73
N ASN A 110 -12.24 6.25 -1.99
CA ASN A 110 -11.77 7.41 -2.77
C ASN A 110 -12.42 8.74 -2.31
N THR A 111 -12.92 8.79 -1.08
CA THR A 111 -13.32 10.03 -0.42
C THR A 111 -12.08 10.53 0.27
N ALA A 112 -11.55 11.65 -0.24
CA ALA A 112 -10.48 12.36 0.44
C ALA A 112 -10.80 12.45 1.94
N SER A 113 -9.79 12.16 2.77
CA SER A 113 -9.84 12.31 4.24
C SER A 113 -10.53 11.20 5.05
N ALA A 114 -10.83 10.01 4.49
CA ALA A 114 -11.35 8.90 5.31
C ALA A 114 -10.34 8.50 6.42
N VAL A 115 -9.11 8.16 6.02
CA VAL A 115 -7.96 7.97 6.92
C VAL A 115 -7.06 9.20 6.78
N GLU A 116 -6.76 9.86 7.89
CA GLU A 116 -5.93 11.08 7.90
C GLU A 116 -4.44 10.75 8.01
N SER A 117 -4.10 9.76 8.81
CA SER A 117 -2.71 9.32 8.97
C SER A 117 -2.63 7.85 9.32
N VAL A 118 -1.49 7.24 9.02
CA VAL A 118 -1.14 5.90 9.48
C VAL A 118 0.21 5.96 10.16
N GLN A 119 0.27 5.46 11.38
CA GLN A 119 1.53 5.25 12.11
C GLN A 119 1.85 3.77 12.14
N VAL A 120 3.15 3.45 12.21
CA VAL A 120 3.61 2.07 12.39
C VAL A 120 4.28 1.97 13.74
N LEU A 121 3.65 1.25 14.66
CA LEU A 121 4.24 0.91 15.94
C LEU A 121 4.91 -0.45 15.83
N GLN A 122 6.10 -0.59 16.41
CA GLN A 122 6.84 -1.84 16.42
C GLN A 122 7.06 -2.29 17.86
N ASP A 123 6.70 -3.53 18.15
CA ASP A 123 7.04 -4.20 19.39
C ASP A 123 8.54 -4.54 19.42
N VAL A 124 9.22 -4.20 20.51
CA VAL A 124 10.69 -4.31 20.61
C VAL A 124 11.15 -5.76 20.80
N GLU A 125 10.31 -6.61 21.40
CA GLU A 125 10.67 -7.99 21.75
C GLU A 125 10.34 -8.97 20.61
N THR A 126 9.14 -8.84 20.05
CA THR A 126 8.61 -9.74 19.01
C THR A 126 8.88 -9.23 17.59
N GLU A 127 9.29 -7.97 17.43
CA GLU A 127 9.36 -7.25 16.16
C GLU A 127 8.02 -7.12 15.41
N ALA A 128 6.89 -7.53 16.00
CA ALA A 128 5.58 -7.40 15.40
C ALA A 128 5.23 -5.92 15.18
N CYS A 129 4.49 -5.64 14.10
CA CYS A 129 4.12 -4.29 13.72
C CYS A 129 2.61 -4.08 13.79
N VAL A 130 2.21 -2.90 14.25
CA VAL A 130 0.81 -2.46 14.29
C VAL A 130 0.69 -1.21 13.42
N LEU A 131 -0.15 -1.30 12.39
CA LEU A 131 -0.61 -0.14 11.64
C LEU A 131 -1.72 0.53 12.47
N VAL A 132 -1.51 1.78 12.87
CA VAL A 132 -2.49 2.60 13.59
C VAL A 132 -3.07 3.60 12.61
N ALA A 133 -4.31 3.38 12.17
CA ALA A 133 -4.99 4.27 11.22
C ALA A 133 -5.85 5.28 11.97
N THR A 134 -5.54 6.57 11.83
CA THR A 134 -6.30 7.66 12.45
C THR A 134 -7.41 8.12 11.50
N PRO A 135 -8.69 8.10 11.92
CA PRO A 135 -9.77 8.58 11.08
C PRO A 135 -9.71 10.10 10.85
N GLY A 136 -9.96 10.51 9.61
CA GLY A 136 -10.08 11.93 9.27
C GLY A 136 -11.48 12.49 9.52
N LEU A 137 -11.68 13.78 9.21
CA LEU A 137 -12.99 14.44 9.28
C LEU A 137 -13.70 14.40 7.93
N ASN A 138 -15.02 14.30 7.96
CA ASN A 138 -15.87 14.54 6.80
C ASN A 138 -16.09 16.06 6.57
N SER A 139 -16.86 16.40 5.54
CA SER A 139 -17.19 17.79 5.19
C SER A 139 -17.97 18.55 6.27
N GLU A 140 -18.56 17.85 7.22
CA GLU A 140 -19.32 18.41 8.35
C GLU A 140 -18.48 18.50 9.63
N GLY A 141 -17.19 18.14 9.58
CA GLY A 141 -16.29 18.15 10.73
C GLY A 141 -16.48 16.96 11.67
N MET A 142 -17.23 15.92 11.28
CA MET A 142 -17.40 14.70 12.07
C MET A 142 -16.34 13.66 11.71
N ILE A 143 -15.92 12.88 12.71
CA ILE A 143 -14.97 11.77 12.54
C ILE A 143 -15.56 10.72 11.57
N ASN A 144 -14.78 10.33 10.56
CA ASN A 144 -15.17 9.29 9.62
C ASN A 144 -15.19 7.90 10.28
N ASP A 145 -16.21 7.10 10.00
CA ASP A 145 -16.16 5.67 10.26
C ASP A 145 -15.28 4.99 9.21
N ILE A 146 -14.10 4.52 9.63
CA ILE A 146 -13.09 3.84 8.79
C ILE A 146 -13.17 2.31 8.87
N SER A 147 -14.25 1.74 9.42
CA SER A 147 -14.40 0.28 9.58
C SER A 147 -14.25 -0.49 8.25
N PHE A 148 -14.60 0.14 7.13
CA PHE A 148 -14.50 -0.48 5.81
C PHE A 148 -13.05 -0.54 5.31
N GLU A 149 -12.30 0.55 5.46
CA GLU A 149 -10.88 0.66 5.15
C GLU A 149 -10.08 -0.31 6.01
N MET A 150 -10.38 -0.35 7.31
CA MET A 150 -9.82 -1.28 8.28
C MET A 150 -10.06 -2.74 7.87
N TRP A 151 -11.28 -3.08 7.48
CA TRP A 151 -11.61 -4.41 6.95
C TRP A 151 -10.85 -4.71 5.65
N ALA A 152 -10.77 -3.76 4.73
CA ALA A 152 -10.09 -3.93 3.45
C ALA A 152 -8.59 -4.18 3.66
N VAL A 153 -7.93 -3.44 4.55
CA VAL A 153 -6.51 -3.65 4.87
C VAL A 153 -6.29 -5.04 5.46
N ARG A 154 -7.17 -5.51 6.35
CA ARG A 154 -7.08 -6.87 6.93
C ARG A 154 -7.05 -7.98 5.88
N GLN A 155 -7.69 -7.80 4.71
CA GLN A 155 -7.65 -8.77 3.61
C GLN A 155 -6.27 -8.85 2.93
N GLU A 156 -5.47 -7.78 3.04
CA GLU A 156 -4.17 -7.65 2.41
C GLU A 156 -3.01 -7.97 3.37
N LEU A 157 -3.26 -7.93 4.69
CA LEU A 157 -2.23 -8.08 5.73
C LEU A 157 -1.52 -9.43 5.72
N GLU A 158 -2.17 -10.54 5.36
CA GLU A 158 -1.51 -11.85 5.28
C GLU A 158 -0.41 -11.83 4.23
N PHE A 159 -0.73 -11.34 3.03
CA PHE A 159 0.24 -11.21 1.94
C PHE A 159 1.34 -10.21 2.30
N PHE A 160 0.96 -9.04 2.82
CA PHE A 160 1.87 -7.98 3.26
C PHE A 160 2.87 -8.50 4.30
N SER A 161 2.39 -9.17 5.35
CA SER A 161 3.22 -9.74 6.40
C SER A 161 4.22 -10.76 5.85
N SER A 162 3.77 -11.64 4.95
CA SER A 162 4.66 -12.64 4.34
C SER A 162 5.78 -12.01 3.50
N VAL A 163 5.50 -10.87 2.84
CA VAL A 163 6.45 -10.18 1.95
C VAL A 163 7.45 -9.36 2.75
N LEU A 164 7.00 -8.69 3.82
CA LEU A 164 7.88 -7.92 4.70
C LEU A 164 8.64 -8.80 5.71
N GLY A 165 8.23 -10.07 5.87
CA GLY A 165 8.85 -11.03 6.78
C GLY A 165 8.59 -10.70 8.25
N ARG A 166 7.46 -10.07 8.55
CA ARG A 166 7.03 -9.68 9.90
C ARG A 166 5.51 -9.71 10.02
N ASP A 167 5.02 -9.94 11.22
CA ASP A 167 3.59 -9.93 11.48
C ASP A 167 3.07 -8.49 11.55
N PHE A 168 2.05 -8.20 10.74
CA PHE A 168 1.34 -6.92 10.77
C PHE A 168 -0.11 -7.11 11.20
N SER A 169 -0.56 -6.22 12.09
CA SER A 169 -1.97 -6.03 12.42
C SER A 169 -2.39 -4.58 12.16
N ILE A 170 -3.69 -4.30 12.13
CA ILE A 170 -4.22 -2.94 12.00
C ILE A 170 -5.25 -2.64 13.07
N VAL A 171 -5.11 -1.48 13.72
CA VAL A 171 -6.03 -0.94 14.72
C VAL A 171 -6.43 0.49 14.34
N GLU A 172 -7.62 0.90 14.78
CA GLU A 172 -8.06 2.28 14.67
C GLU A 172 -7.39 3.09 15.77
N GLY A 173 -6.81 4.25 15.40
CA GLY A 173 -6.18 5.19 16.32
C GLY A 173 -7.18 6.23 16.83
N ASP A 174 -6.96 6.71 18.05
CA ASP A 174 -7.71 7.84 18.59
C ASP A 174 -7.35 9.12 17.83
N ARG A 175 -8.36 9.87 17.36
CA ARG A 175 -8.17 11.28 17.01
C ARG A 175 -8.11 12.07 18.32
N LEU A 176 -6.95 12.62 18.67
CA LEU A 176 -6.87 13.63 19.73
C LEU A 176 -7.56 14.89 19.22
N GLU A 177 -8.62 15.33 19.90
CA GLU A 177 -9.24 16.64 19.63
C GLU A 177 -8.17 17.74 19.74
N PRO A 178 -8.18 18.77 18.87
CA PRO A 178 -7.24 19.88 18.98
C PRO A 178 -7.29 20.48 20.40
N GLY A 179 -6.18 20.38 21.15
CA GLY A 179 -6.09 20.83 22.55
C GLY A 179 -6.10 19.74 23.63
N GLN A 180 -6.15 18.45 23.26
CA GLN A 180 -5.98 17.32 24.20
C GLN A 180 -4.60 16.64 24.13
N GLU A 181 -3.63 17.23 23.41
CA GLU A 181 -2.28 16.68 23.21
C GLU A 181 -1.53 16.37 24.52
N ASP A 182 -1.87 17.07 25.62
CA ASP A 182 -1.18 16.93 26.91
C ASP A 182 -1.82 15.93 27.90
N LEU A 183 -2.97 15.30 27.58
CA LEU A 183 -3.77 14.58 28.60
C LEU A 183 -3.72 13.05 28.57
N LYS A 184 -3.12 12.43 27.55
CA LYS A 184 -2.97 10.96 27.51
C LYS A 184 -1.52 10.54 27.31
N GLY A 185 -0.77 10.52 28.41
CA GLY A 185 0.42 9.67 28.49
C GLY A 185 0.02 8.20 28.33
N ASN A 186 0.60 7.54 27.33
CA ASN A 186 0.69 6.09 27.13
C ASN A 186 -0.45 5.23 27.70
N SER A 187 -1.56 5.12 26.98
CA SER A 187 -2.57 4.07 27.24
C SER A 187 -2.44 2.83 26.36
N PHE A 188 -1.41 2.74 25.51
CA PHE A 188 -1.16 1.56 24.66
C PHE A 188 -0.27 0.49 25.32
N LEU A 189 0.07 0.65 26.62
CA LEU A 189 0.79 -0.34 27.42
C LEU A 189 0.00 -0.67 28.69
N SER A 190 -1.19 -1.25 28.55
CA SER A 190 -1.84 -1.96 29.66
C SER A 190 -2.88 -2.97 29.19
N SER A 191 -2.45 -4.22 29.01
CA SER A 191 -3.00 -5.47 29.58
C SER A 191 -2.67 -6.67 28.70
#